data_AF-A0A960AM85-F1
#
_entry.id   AF-A0A960AM85-F1
#
_cell.length_a   1.000
_cell.length_b   1.000
_cell.length_c   1.000
_cell.angle_alpha   90.00
_cell.angle_beta   90.00
_cell.angle_gamma   90.00
#
_symmetry.space_group_name_H-M   'P 1'
#
loop_
_entity.id
_entity.type
_entity.pdbx_description
1 polymer ?
#
loop_
_entity_poly.entity_id
_entity_poly.type
_entity_poly.pdbx_seq_one_letter_code
_entity_poly.pdbx_strand_id
1 'polypeptide(L)'
;MTTEDLTTLWDRCERVVVLSGAGMSTDSGIPDFRGPNGLWTKQPDAAAMFDIQTYVEDEEVRKRAWIGRRTHPAWSAEPNAGHVALTTLQKAGRLGPILTQNIDGL
;
A
#
# COMPACT_ATOMS: atom_id res chain seq x y z
N MET A 1 18.67 10.24 13.41
CA MET A 1 17.91 9.11 13.98
C MET A 1 18.59 7.83 13.55
N THR A 2 19.16 7.10 14.50
CA THR A 2 19.81 5.80 14.29
C THR A 2 18.83 4.66 14.58
N THR A 3 19.25 3.42 14.31
CA THR A 3 18.49 2.23 14.71
C THR A 3 18.36 2.11 16.24
N GLU A 4 19.36 2.58 16.99
CA GLU A 4 19.32 2.61 18.46
C GLU A 4 18.30 3.62 18.98
N ASP A 5 18.20 4.79 18.35
CA ASP A 5 17.18 5.79 18.67
C ASP A 5 15.76 5.20 18.50
N LEU A 6 15.54 4.47 17.39
CA LEU A 6 14.26 3.83 17.08
C LEU A 6 13.92 2.70 18.07
N THR A 7 14.89 1.87 18.43
CA THR A 7 14.69 0.78 19.40
C THR A 7 14.34 1.36 20.77
N THR A 8 15.01 2.43 21.19
CA THR A 8 14.72 3.11 22.46
C THR A 8 13.31 3.70 22.48
N LEU A 9 12.88 4.33 21.37
CA LEU A 9 11.51 4.81 21.22
C LEU A 9 10.50 3.67 21.28
N TRP A 10 10.77 2.58 20.57
CA TRP A 10 9.91 1.40 20.54
C TRP A 10 9.71 0.80 21.92
N ASP A 11 10.79 0.56 22.67
CA ASP A 11 10.72 -0.10 23.98
C ASP A 11 10.02 0.76 25.04
N ARG A 12 9.93 2.08 24.81
CA ARG A 12 9.20 3.02 25.67
C ARG A 12 7.73 3.17 25.30
N CYS A 13 7.31 2.68 24.12
CA CYS A 13 5.92 2.74 23.69
C CYS A 13 5.11 1.60 24.32
N GLU A 14 4.04 1.94 25.04
CA GLU A 14 3.10 0.92 25.55
C GLU A 14 2.30 0.24 24.43
N ARG A 15 2.03 0.99 23.35
CA ARG A 15 1.29 0.52 22.17
C ARG A 15 1.89 1.10 20.90
N VAL A 16 2.24 0.21 19.99
CA VAL A 16 2.67 0.57 18.64
C VAL A 16 1.59 0.16 17.64
N VAL A 17 1.32 1.03 16.67
CA VAL A 17 0.43 0.77 15.53
C VAL A 17 1.15 1.15 14.24
N VAL A 18 0.72 0.60 13.12
CA VAL A 18 1.24 0.93 11.79
C VAL A 18 0.14 1.49 10.92
N LEU A 19 0.45 2.59 10.22
CA LEU A 19 -0.32 3.05 9.07
C LEU A 19 0.52 2.81 7.81
N SER A 20 0.03 1.99 6.90
CA SER A 20 0.70 1.69 5.63
C SER A 20 -0.04 2.30 4.43
N GLY A 21 0.70 2.38 3.32
CA GLY A 21 0.21 2.76 2.01
C GLY A 21 0.96 2.00 0.93
N ALA A 22 0.77 2.40 -0.34
CA ALA A 22 1.20 1.59 -1.48
C ALA A 22 2.72 1.29 -1.50
N GLY A 23 3.54 2.15 -0.88
CA GLY A 23 4.97 1.91 -0.69
C GLY A 23 5.32 0.62 0.06
N MET A 24 4.42 0.07 0.88
CA MET A 24 4.61 -1.24 1.53
C MET A 24 4.67 -2.39 0.51
N SER A 25 4.00 -2.23 -0.64
CA SER A 25 3.79 -3.29 -1.63
C SER A 25 4.69 -3.15 -2.86
N THR A 26 5.57 -2.14 -2.92
CA THR A 26 6.46 -1.93 -4.08
C THR A 26 7.44 -3.07 -4.26
N ASP A 27 7.96 -3.63 -3.17
CA ASP A 27 8.87 -4.79 -3.20
C ASP A 27 8.13 -6.10 -3.53
N SER A 28 6.79 -6.09 -3.53
CA SER A 28 5.94 -7.17 -4.03
C SER A 28 5.58 -7.00 -5.52
N GLY A 29 6.19 -6.03 -6.21
CA GLY A 29 5.94 -5.76 -7.63
C GLY A 29 4.67 -4.95 -7.91
N ILE A 30 4.00 -4.44 -6.88
CA ILE A 30 2.82 -3.57 -7.04
C ILE A 30 3.31 -2.11 -7.08
N PRO A 31 3.11 -1.37 -8.19
CA PRO A 31 3.56 0.01 -8.26
C PRO A 31 2.80 0.89 -7.25
N ASP A 32 3.51 1.86 -6.67
CA ASP A 32 2.84 2.90 -5.88
C ASP A 32 2.09 3.90 -6.80
N PHE A 33 1.48 4.92 -6.19
CA PHE A 33 0.79 5.96 -6.96
C PHE A 33 1.68 7.14 -7.36
N ARG A 34 2.60 7.56 -6.48
CA ARG A 34 3.25 8.89 -6.56
C ARG A 34 4.78 8.86 -6.51
N GLY A 35 5.40 7.69 -6.34
CA GLY A 35 6.85 7.56 -6.37
C GLY A 35 7.42 7.77 -7.78
N PRO A 36 8.74 7.65 -7.96
CA PRO A 36 9.40 7.87 -9.26
C PRO A 36 8.85 6.97 -10.38
N ASN A 37 8.35 5.79 -10.01
CA ASN A 37 7.73 4.81 -10.90
C ASN A 37 6.22 4.64 -10.65
N GLY A 38 5.60 5.57 -9.93
CA GLY A 38 4.20 5.49 -9.53
C GLY A 38 3.23 5.72 -10.68
N LEU A 39 2.03 5.15 -10.56
CA LEU A 39 0.98 5.22 -11.58
C LEU A 39 0.67 6.67 -12.00
N TRP A 40 0.42 7.57 -11.05
CA TRP A 40 0.08 8.97 -11.34
C TRP A 40 1.29 9.82 -11.71
N THR A 41 2.50 9.38 -11.38
CA THR A 41 3.74 10.00 -11.86
C THR A 41 3.94 9.72 -13.35
N LYS A 42 3.69 8.48 -13.79
CA LYS A 42 3.86 8.07 -15.20
C LYS A 42 2.65 8.42 -16.06
N GLN A 43 1.45 8.37 -15.48
CA GLN A 43 0.16 8.62 -16.14
C GLN A 43 -0.74 9.46 -15.22
N PRO A 44 -0.57 10.78 -15.18
CA PRO A 44 -1.36 11.65 -14.29
C PRO A 44 -2.88 11.55 -14.51
N ASP A 45 -3.32 11.30 -15.75
CA ASP A 45 -4.73 11.12 -16.11
C ASP A 45 -5.35 9.85 -15.52
N ALA A 46 -4.53 8.88 -15.09
CA ALA A 46 -5.01 7.68 -14.42
C ALA A 46 -5.70 7.98 -13.09
N ALA A 47 -5.48 9.15 -12.49
CA ALA A 47 -6.20 9.61 -11.29
C ALA A 47 -7.72 9.69 -11.50
N ALA A 48 -8.18 9.95 -12.74
CA ALA A 48 -9.61 9.98 -13.08
C ALA A 48 -10.34 8.66 -12.76
N MET A 49 -9.63 7.52 -12.78
CA MET A 49 -10.20 6.21 -12.43
C MET A 49 -10.51 6.06 -10.94
N PHE A 50 -10.01 6.97 -10.10
CA PHE A 50 -10.12 6.94 -8.64
C PHE A 50 -11.00 8.08 -8.09
N ASP A 51 -11.58 8.90 -8.96
CA ASP A 51 -12.62 9.87 -8.61
C ASP A 51 -14.01 9.30 -8.91
N ILE A 52 -14.90 9.29 -7.91
CA ILE A 52 -16.20 8.62 -8.05
C ILE A 52 -17.13 9.35 -9.04
N GLN A 53 -17.07 10.68 -9.11
CA GLN A 53 -17.92 11.44 -10.02
C GLN A 53 -17.52 11.14 -11.47
N THR A 54 -16.23 11.27 -11.77
CA THR A 54 -15.65 10.99 -13.07
C THR A 54 -15.87 9.53 -13.49
N TYR A 55 -15.68 8.58 -12.57
CA TYR A 55 -15.91 7.15 -12.83
C TYR A 55 -17.36 6.81 -13.22
N VAL A 56 -18.34 7.49 -12.62
CA VAL A 56 -19.77 7.25 -12.91
C VAL A 56 -20.19 7.94 -14.21
N GLU A 57 -19.72 9.16 -14.44
CA GLU A 57 -20.11 9.98 -15.59
C GLU A 57 -19.44 9.55 -16.91
N ASP A 58 -18.21 9.04 -16.87
CA ASP A 58 -17.43 8.67 -18.06
C ASP A 58 -17.32 7.14 -18.24
N GLU A 59 -17.92 6.63 -19.31
CA GLU A 59 -17.90 5.20 -19.65
C GLU A 59 -16.48 4.68 -19.96
N GLU A 60 -15.65 5.47 -20.62
CA GLU A 60 -14.30 5.06 -21.01
C GLU A 60 -13.36 5.04 -19.80
N VAL A 61 -13.48 6.00 -18.88
CA VAL A 61 -12.79 5.95 -17.58
C VAL A 61 -13.16 4.68 -16.81
N ARG A 62 -14.46 4.35 -16.78
CA ARG A 62 -14.94 3.13 -16.11
C ARG A 62 -14.43 1.85 -16.78
N LYS A 63 -14.42 1.77 -18.11
CA LYS A 63 -13.82 0.65 -18.85
C LYS A 63 -12.34 0.48 -18.53
N ARG A 64 -11.56 1.57 -18.58
CA ARG A 64 -10.14 1.57 -18.20
C ARG A 64 -9.93 1.08 -16.78
N ALA A 65 -10.74 1.55 -15.83
CA ALA A 65 -10.65 1.11 -14.43
C ALA A 65 -10.94 -0.39 -14.26
N TRP A 66 -11.93 -0.94 -14.98
CA TRP A 66 -12.21 -2.38 -14.97
C TRP A 66 -11.09 -3.21 -15.59
N ILE A 67 -10.52 -2.75 -16.71
CA ILE A 67 -9.35 -3.38 -17.32
C ILE A 67 -8.18 -3.36 -16.34
N GLY A 68 -7.88 -2.21 -15.74
CA GLY A 68 -6.82 -2.04 -14.75
C GLY A 68 -7.00 -2.95 -13.53
N ARG A 69 -8.24 -3.09 -13.02
CA ARG A 69 -8.56 -4.06 -11.96
C ARG A 69 -8.33 -5.49 -12.43
N ARG A 70 -8.80 -5.86 -13.63
CA ARG A 70 -8.64 -7.23 -14.17
C ARG A 70 -7.18 -7.63 -14.32
N THR A 71 -6.31 -6.70 -14.74
CA THR A 71 -4.89 -6.96 -14.99
C THR A 71 -3.98 -6.53 -13.84
N HIS A 72 -4.54 -6.23 -12.66
CA HIS A 72 -3.77 -5.67 -11.55
C HIS A 72 -2.74 -6.69 -11.02
N PRO A 73 -1.49 -6.31 -10.74
CA PRO A 73 -0.45 -7.23 -10.28
C PRO A 73 -0.73 -7.85 -8.90
N ALA A 74 -1.61 -7.23 -8.10
CA ALA A 74 -1.99 -7.75 -6.77
C ALA A 74 -2.54 -9.18 -6.82
N TRP A 75 -3.16 -9.62 -7.92
CA TRP A 75 -3.76 -10.96 -7.99
C TRP A 75 -2.76 -12.11 -7.96
N SER A 76 -1.50 -11.84 -8.23
CA SER A 76 -0.40 -12.82 -8.21
C SER A 76 0.78 -12.34 -7.36
N ALA A 77 0.62 -11.22 -6.65
CA ALA A 77 1.65 -10.70 -5.78
C ALA A 77 1.72 -11.53 -4.50
N GLU A 78 2.93 -11.69 -3.97
CA GLU A 78 3.16 -12.36 -2.69
C GLU A 78 3.67 -11.36 -1.65
N PRO A 79 3.42 -11.59 -0.35
CA PRO A 79 3.92 -10.73 0.72
C PRO A 79 5.45 -10.63 0.69
N ASN A 80 5.98 -9.40 0.77
CA ASN A 80 7.42 -9.16 0.86
C ASN A 80 7.93 -9.17 2.32
N ALA A 81 9.23 -8.95 2.49
CA ALA A 81 9.89 -8.92 3.81
C ALA A 81 9.26 -7.93 4.80
N GLY A 82 8.73 -6.79 4.32
CA GLY A 82 8.02 -5.81 5.15
C GLY A 82 6.74 -6.38 5.75
N HIS A 83 5.90 -7.01 4.92
CA HIS A 83 4.67 -7.68 5.37
C HIS A 83 4.96 -8.79 6.39
N VAL A 84 6.00 -9.60 6.12
CA VAL A 84 6.45 -10.67 7.02
C VAL A 84 6.96 -10.11 8.34
N ALA A 85 7.72 -9.02 8.32
CA ALA A 85 8.22 -8.36 9.52
C ALA A 85 7.08 -7.83 10.40
N LEU A 86 6.10 -7.14 9.81
CA LEU A 86 4.93 -6.65 10.55
C LEU A 86 4.12 -7.80 11.16
N THR A 87 3.87 -8.86 10.39
CA THR A 87 3.20 -10.06 10.86
C THR A 87 3.95 -10.72 12.02
N THR A 88 5.28 -10.77 11.94
CA THR A 88 6.14 -11.34 12.99
C THR A 88 6.02 -10.52 14.28
N LEU A 89 6.08 -9.20 14.20
CA LEU A 89 5.93 -8.31 15.35
C LEU A 89 4.54 -8.40 15.97
N GLN A 90 3.48 -8.51 15.15
CA GLN A 90 2.11 -8.66 15.62
C GLN A 90 1.90 -10.00 16.33
N LYS A 91 2.42 -11.11 15.76
CA LYS A 91 2.38 -12.44 16.39
C LYS A 91 3.16 -12.49 17.70
N ALA A 92 4.23 -11.72 17.82
CA ALA A 92 5.00 -11.57 19.06
C ALA A 92 4.31 -10.66 20.10
N GLY A 93 3.13 -10.11 19.82
CA GLY A 93 2.42 -9.19 20.71
C GLY A 93 3.07 -7.82 20.85
N ARG A 94 4.04 -7.48 19.99
CA ARG A 94 4.76 -6.20 20.03
C ARG A 94 4.15 -5.12 19.14
N LEU A 95 3.25 -5.50 18.23
CA LEU A 95 2.55 -4.60 17.33
C LEU A 95 1.03 -4.78 17.48
N GLY A 96 0.32 -3.66 17.60
CA GLY A 96 -1.14 -3.60 17.59
C GLY A 96 -1.71 -3.63 16.17
N PRO A 97 -2.87 -3.00 15.92
CA PRO A 97 -3.48 -2.99 14.60
C PRO A 97 -2.60 -2.38 13.51
N ILE A 98 -2.69 -2.97 12.32
CA ILE A 98 -2.16 -2.42 11.08
C ILE A 98 -3.33 -1.77 10.34
N LEU A 99 -3.27 -0.46 10.17
CA LEU A 99 -4.19 0.31 9.36
C LEU A 99 -3.57 0.45 7.97
N THR A 100 -4.30 0.11 6.93
CA THR A 100 -3.78 0.16 5.55
C THR A 100 -4.71 0.94 4.64
N GLN A 101 -4.11 1.70 3.73
CA GLN A 101 -4.80 2.29 2.58
C GLN A 101 -4.82 1.33 1.38
N ASN A 102 -4.07 0.23 1.44
CA ASN A 102 -3.93 -0.71 0.34
C ASN A 102 -5.15 -1.61 0.22
N ILE A 103 -5.41 -2.03 -1.02
CA ILE A 103 -6.52 -2.92 -1.39
C ILE A 103 -6.02 -4.26 -1.93
N ASP A 104 -4.72 -4.52 -1.82
CA ASP A 104 -4.02 -5.65 -2.45
C ASP A 104 -4.17 -6.97 -1.69
N GLY A 105 -4.40 -6.91 -0.38
CA GLY A 105 -4.66 -8.10 0.44
C GLY A 105 -3.40 -8.89 0.84
N LEU A 106 -2.23 -8.25 0.78
CA LEU A 106 -0.94 -8.81 1.20
C LEU A 106 -0.71 -8.79 2.72
#